data_AF-A0A6P7HBJ2-F1
#
_entry.id   AF-A0A6P7HBJ2-F1
#
_cell.length_a   1.000
_cell.length_b   1.000
_cell.length_c   1.000
_cell.angle_alpha   90.00
_cell.angle_beta   90.00
_cell.angle_gamma   90.00
#
_symmetry.space_group_name_H-M   'P 1'
#
loop_
_entity.id
_entity.type
_entity.pdbx_description
1 polymer ?
#
loop_
_entity_poly.entity_id
_entity_poly.type
_entity_poly.pdbx_seq_one_letter_code
_entity_poly.pdbx_strand_id
1 'polypeptide(L)'
;MEPDHLSKRYRRSTTTSRRKREAPYTIYPEILVIVDYDGYRLHGGDNLQIKRYFVSFWNGVDLRYKLLKGPKIRVSIAGIIISRGRDATPYLERNRVGRDAIDSAAALTDMGKYLFRERRLPVYDVAVAITKYVYIVETI
;
A
#
# COMPACT_ATOMS: atom_id res chain seq x y z
N MET A 1 -51.24 -48.82 7.57
CA MET A 1 -49.80 -48.63 7.28
C MET A 1 -49.73 -48.05 5.88
N GLU A 2 -49.79 -46.73 5.77
CA GLU A 2 -49.63 -46.03 4.48
C GLU A 2 -48.15 -45.66 4.31
N PRO A 3 -47.58 -45.73 3.09
CA PRO A 3 -46.23 -45.25 2.84
C PRO A 3 -46.23 -43.74 2.59
N ASP A 4 -45.51 -43.01 3.44
CA ASP A 4 -45.21 -41.59 3.28
C ASP A 4 -44.50 -41.28 1.95
N HIS A 5 -45.15 -40.51 1.08
CA HIS A 5 -44.52 -39.95 -0.12
C HIS A 5 -43.68 -38.71 0.22
N LEU A 6 -42.46 -38.94 0.73
CA LEU A 6 -41.45 -37.89 0.88
C LEU A 6 -40.94 -37.44 -0.50
N SER A 7 -41.50 -36.35 -1.03
CA SER A 7 -40.98 -35.68 -2.21
C SER A 7 -39.60 -35.08 -1.93
N LYS A 8 -38.54 -35.68 -2.51
CA LYS A 8 -37.18 -35.11 -2.52
C LYS A 8 -37.18 -33.82 -3.34
N ARG A 9 -37.38 -32.69 -2.68
CA ARG A 9 -37.15 -31.36 -3.25
C ARG A 9 -35.64 -31.21 -3.50
N TYR A 10 -35.19 -31.55 -4.71
CA TYR A 10 -33.86 -31.16 -5.19
C TYR A 10 -33.81 -29.62 -5.17
N ARG A 11 -33.18 -29.05 -4.13
CA ARG A 11 -32.77 -27.64 -4.15
C ARG A 11 -31.74 -27.51 -5.27
N ARG A 12 -32.18 -27.00 -6.42
CA ARG A 12 -31.30 -26.54 -7.50
C ARG A 12 -30.43 -25.44 -6.88
N SER A 13 -29.24 -25.80 -6.45
CA SER A 13 -28.19 -24.82 -6.19
C SER A 13 -27.91 -24.16 -7.53
N THR A 14 -28.50 -22.99 -7.76
CA THR A 14 -28.06 -22.09 -8.82
C THR A 14 -26.69 -21.59 -8.40
N THR A 15 -25.67 -22.37 -8.71
CA THR A 15 -24.29 -21.92 -8.78
C THR A 15 -24.23 -20.83 -9.83
N THR A 16 -24.51 -19.59 -9.42
CA THR A 16 -24.05 -18.41 -10.15
C THR A 16 -22.53 -18.54 -10.21
N SER A 17 -22.02 -19.08 -11.31
CA SER A 17 -20.61 -19.03 -11.61
C SER A 17 -20.25 -17.56 -11.62
N ARG A 18 -19.53 -17.11 -10.58
CA ARG A 18 -18.94 -15.78 -10.59
C ARG A 18 -17.98 -15.80 -11.77
N ARG A 19 -18.41 -15.28 -12.93
CA ARG A 19 -17.55 -15.07 -14.09
C ARG A 19 -16.36 -14.28 -13.58
N LYS A 20 -15.17 -14.90 -13.63
CA LYS A 20 -13.91 -14.24 -13.26
C LYS A 20 -13.81 -13.02 -14.16
N ARG A 21 -13.98 -11.82 -13.60
CA ARG A 21 -13.88 -10.58 -14.36
C ARG A 21 -12.47 -10.54 -14.93
N GLU A 22 -12.34 -10.37 -16.24
CA GLU A 22 -11.04 -10.11 -16.83
C GLU A 22 -10.47 -8.82 -16.23
N ALA A 23 -9.17 -8.82 -15.94
CA ALA A 23 -8.51 -7.63 -15.43
C ALA A 23 -8.70 -6.49 -16.44
N PRO A 24 -9.01 -5.27 -15.98
CA PRO A 24 -9.18 -4.14 -16.89
C PRO A 24 -7.95 -3.98 -17.78
N TYR A 25 -8.17 -3.56 -19.03
CA TYR A 25 -7.08 -3.30 -19.96
C TYR A 25 -6.11 -2.21 -19.45
N THR A 26 -6.57 -1.32 -18.57
CA THR A 26 -5.73 -0.34 -17.87
C THR A 26 -6.04 -0.34 -16.38
N ILE A 27 -5.00 -0.42 -15.54
CA ILE A 27 -5.07 -0.40 -14.08
C ILE A 27 -4.43 0.90 -13.58
N TYR A 28 -5.07 1.52 -12.59
CA TYR A 28 -4.67 2.78 -11.99
C TYR A 28 -4.39 2.62 -10.50
N PRO A 29 -3.23 2.05 -10.11
CA PRO A 29 -2.91 1.92 -8.70
C PRO A 29 -2.76 3.31 -8.06
N GLU A 30 -3.52 3.55 -6.99
CA GLU A 30 -3.51 4.79 -6.20
C GLU A 30 -2.51 4.67 -5.04
N ILE A 31 -1.42 5.43 -5.11
CA ILE A 31 -0.30 5.35 -4.17
C ILE A 31 -0.38 6.44 -3.10
N LEU A 32 -0.42 6.02 -1.83
CA LEU A 32 -0.19 6.91 -0.70
C LEU A 32 1.30 6.96 -0.37
N VAL A 33 1.92 8.12 -0.55
CA VAL A 33 3.35 8.32 -0.25
C VAL A 33 3.49 8.84 1.17
N ILE A 34 4.27 8.16 1.99
CA ILE A 34 4.57 8.57 3.37
C ILE A 34 6.05 8.89 3.47
N VAL A 35 6.36 10.16 3.74
CA VAL A 35 7.72 10.65 3.96
C VAL A 35 7.94 10.74 5.46
N ASP A 36 8.96 10.06 5.96
CA ASP A 36 9.31 10.08 7.38
C ASP A 36 10.01 11.38 7.80
N TYR A 37 10.25 11.52 9.11
CA TYR A 37 10.86 12.72 9.67
C TYR A 37 12.27 12.99 9.11
N ASP A 38 13.06 11.94 8.91
CA ASP A 38 14.40 12.11 8.38
C ASP A 38 14.37 12.48 6.88
N GLY A 39 13.44 11.95 6.09
CA GLY A 39 13.16 12.38 4.73
C GLY A 39 12.72 13.85 4.66
N TYR A 40 11.88 14.30 5.59
CA TYR A 40 11.51 15.71 5.73
C TYR A 40 12.73 16.60 5.99
N ARG A 41 13.63 16.18 6.90
CA ARG A 41 14.87 16.91 7.20
C ARG A 41 15.86 16.94 6.04
N LEU A 42 15.96 15.84 5.27
CA LEU A 42 16.86 15.77 4.11
C LEU A 42 16.49 16.79 3.03
N HIS A 43 15.23 17.18 2.93
CA HIS A 43 14.73 18.22 2.01
C HIS A 43 14.65 19.60 2.68
N GLY A 44 15.48 19.86 3.70
CA GLY A 44 15.56 21.16 4.38
C GLY A 44 14.28 21.57 5.11
N GLY A 45 13.31 20.67 5.31
CA GLY A 45 12.00 20.99 5.87
C GLY A 45 11.06 21.73 4.92
N ASP A 46 11.36 21.80 3.62
CA ASP A 46 10.51 22.46 2.64
C ASP A 46 9.48 21.50 2.03
N ASN A 47 8.21 21.67 2.41
CA ASN A 47 7.12 20.85 1.88
C ASN A 47 6.95 20.99 0.36
N LEU A 48 7.26 22.15 -0.23
CA LEU A 48 7.16 22.36 -1.67
C LEU A 48 8.25 21.55 -2.40
N GLN A 49 9.49 21.60 -1.91
CA GLN A 49 10.58 20.80 -2.45
C GLN A 49 10.28 19.30 -2.36
N ILE A 50 9.80 18.83 -1.20
CA ILE A 50 9.42 17.42 -0.98
C ILE A 50 8.33 16.98 -1.96
N LYS A 51 7.26 17.77 -2.09
CA LYS A 51 6.16 17.46 -3.02
C LYS A 51 6.66 17.38 -4.46
N ARG A 52 7.46 18.36 -4.90
CA ARG A 52 8.03 18.38 -6.26
C ARG A 52 8.90 17.16 -6.51
N TYR A 53 9.78 16.83 -5.57
CA TYR A 53 10.65 15.66 -5.66
C TYR A 53 9.84 14.37 -5.83
N PHE A 54 8.86 14.12 -4.95
CA PHE A 54 8.09 12.87 -5.01
C PHE A 54 7.14 12.80 -6.22
N VAL A 55 6.58 13.91 -6.68
CA VAL A 55 5.83 13.94 -7.94
C VAL A 55 6.74 13.54 -9.11
N SER A 56 7.95 14.08 -9.20
CA SER A 56 8.91 13.72 -10.24
C SER A 56 9.38 12.26 -10.12
N PHE A 57 9.64 11.79 -8.91
CA PHE A 57 10.03 10.40 -8.65
C PHE A 57 8.96 9.42 -9.14
N TRP A 58 7.70 9.64 -8.74
CA TRP A 58 6.59 8.76 -9.13
C TRP A 58 6.22 8.87 -10.61
N ASN A 59 6.47 10.01 -11.26
CA ASN A 59 6.41 10.09 -12.72
C ASN A 59 7.46 9.17 -13.38
N GLY A 60 8.68 9.11 -12.82
CA GLY A 60 9.70 8.15 -13.26
C GLY A 60 9.24 6.69 -13.10
N VAL A 61 8.56 6.37 -11.98
CA VAL A 61 7.98 5.05 -11.74
C VAL A 61 6.86 4.74 -12.74
N ASP A 62 5.93 5.67 -12.98
CA ASP A 62 4.86 5.54 -13.97
C ASP A 62 5.42 5.24 -15.37
N LEU A 63 6.48 5.93 -15.79
CA LEU A 63 7.15 5.68 -17.08
C LEU A 63 7.71 4.25 -17.17
N ARG A 64 8.22 3.68 -16.08
CA ARG A 64 8.70 2.29 -16.06
C ARG A 64 7.55 1.30 -16.21
N TYR A 65 6.43 1.54 -15.52
CA TYR A 65 5.25 0.68 -15.59
C TYR A 65 4.53 0.75 -16.94
N LYS A 66 4.62 1.89 -17.65
CA LYS A 66 4.08 2.02 -19.02
C LYS A 66 4.71 1.06 -20.04
N LEU A 67 5.90 0.53 -19.76
CA LEU A 67 6.58 -0.43 -20.65
C LEU A 67 5.98 -1.84 -20.58
N LEU A 68 5.14 -2.13 -19.57
CA LEU A 68 4.52 -3.43 -19.42
C LEU A 68 3.50 -3.70 -20.53
N LYS A 69 3.58 -4.89 -21.13
CA LYS A 69 2.66 -5.34 -22.18
C LYS A 69 1.48 -6.09 -21.57
N GLY A 70 0.45 -5.33 -21.20
CA GLY A 70 -0.82 -5.89 -20.72
C GLY A 70 -0.75 -6.37 -19.26
N PRO A 71 -1.60 -5.85 -18.37
CA PRO A 71 -2.44 -4.66 -18.53
C PRO A 71 -1.60 -3.38 -18.64
N LYS A 72 -2.15 -2.31 -19.21
CA LYS A 72 -1.52 -0.98 -19.13
C LYS A 72 -1.60 -0.50 -17.69
N ILE A 73 -0.48 -0.07 -17.10
CA ILE A 73 -0.46 0.45 -15.73
C ILE A 73 -0.21 1.95 -15.77
N ARG A 74 -1.00 2.71 -15.01
CA ARG A 74 -0.86 4.16 -14.83
C ARG A 74 -0.85 4.49 -13.35
N VAL A 75 0.33 4.77 -12.81
CA VAL A 75 0.48 5.03 -11.38
C VAL A 75 -0.08 6.43 -11.06
N SER A 76 -0.94 6.51 -10.03
CA SER A 76 -1.50 7.77 -9.54
C SER A 76 -1.08 8.00 -8.09
N ILE A 77 -0.88 9.25 -7.69
CA ILE A 77 -0.61 9.60 -6.29
C ILE A 77 -1.96 9.93 -5.63
N ALA A 78 -2.38 9.12 -4.67
CA ALA A 78 -3.56 9.38 -3.83
C ALA A 78 -3.32 10.54 -2.85
N GLY A 79 -2.10 10.62 -2.31
CA GLY A 79 -1.72 11.64 -1.35
C GLY A 79 -0.26 11.54 -0.97
N ILE A 80 0.27 12.64 -0.41
CA ILE A 80 1.61 12.70 0.17
C ILE A 80 1.46 13.13 1.62
N ILE A 81 1.85 12.26 2.55
CA ILE A 81 1.93 12.54 3.99
C ILE A 81 3.38 12.87 4.30
N ILE A 82 3.61 14.03 4.90
CA ILE A 82 4.93 14.50 5.29
C ILE A 82 4.99 14.54 6.81
N SER A 83 5.80 13.66 7.39
CA SER A 83 5.96 13.52 8.84
C SER A 83 6.90 14.60 9.35
N ARG A 84 6.36 15.58 10.10
CA ARG A 84 7.16 16.66 10.69
C ARG A 84 7.74 16.34 12.06
N GLY A 85 7.36 15.21 12.64
CA GLY A 85 7.87 14.67 13.90
C GLY A 85 8.13 13.17 13.78
N ARG A 86 9.06 12.65 14.59
CA ARG A 86 9.39 11.20 14.62
C ARG A 86 8.20 10.35 15.08
N ASP A 87 7.43 10.88 16.02
CA ASP A 87 6.22 10.27 16.58
C ASP A 87 5.09 10.08 15.54
N ALA A 88 5.14 10.79 14.41
CA ALA A 88 4.16 10.62 13.32
C ALA A 88 4.34 9.31 12.54
N THR A 89 5.51 8.67 12.62
CA THR A 89 5.82 7.38 11.97
C THR A 89 6.26 6.35 13.02
N PRO A 90 5.40 5.98 13.98
CA PRO A 90 5.79 5.13 15.11
C PRO A 90 6.20 3.73 14.67
N TYR A 91 5.66 3.23 13.56
CA TYR A 91 6.02 1.94 12.96
C TYR A 91 7.45 1.92 12.40
N LEU A 92 8.02 3.08 12.07
CA LEU A 92 9.45 3.17 11.71
C LEU A 92 10.31 3.31 12.97
N GLU A 93 9.95 4.24 13.85
CA GLU A 93 10.78 4.60 15.01
C GLU A 93 10.90 3.47 16.05
N ARG A 94 9.84 2.67 16.26
CA ARG A 94 9.87 1.54 17.21
C ARG A 94 10.71 0.36 16.74
N ASN A 95 10.92 0.25 15.43
CA ASN A 95 11.59 -0.88 14.80
C ASN A 95 13.02 -0.52 14.35
N ARG A 96 13.57 0.58 14.87
CA ARG A 96 14.95 0.98 14.59
C ARG A 96 15.94 -0.01 15.21
N VAL A 97 16.95 -0.35 14.42
CA VAL A 97 18.09 -1.16 14.85
C VAL A 97 19.31 -0.23 14.85
N GLY A 98 19.74 0.19 16.04
CA GLY A 98 20.80 1.18 16.19
C GLY A 98 20.42 2.56 15.65
N ARG A 99 21.38 3.27 15.04
CA ARG A 99 21.20 4.68 14.65
C ARG A 99 20.50 4.84 13.30
N ASP A 100 20.98 4.13 12.29
CA ASP A 100 20.64 4.39 10.89
C ASP A 100 20.04 3.18 10.17
N ALA A 101 19.63 2.14 10.91
CA ALA A 101 19.01 0.95 10.34
C ALA A 101 17.63 0.64 10.96
N ILE A 102 16.87 -0.20 10.27
CA ILE A 102 15.51 -0.60 10.66
C ILE A 102 15.30 -2.10 10.41
N ASP A 103 14.61 -2.77 11.32
CA ASP A 103 14.03 -4.08 11.07
C ASP A 103 12.84 -3.90 10.11
N SER A 104 13.09 -4.22 8.84
CA SER A 104 12.15 -3.99 7.77
C SER A 104 10.89 -4.86 7.87
N ALA A 105 11.01 -6.09 8.38
CA ALA A 105 9.89 -7.01 8.50
C ALA A 105 8.93 -6.58 9.63
N ALA A 106 9.49 -6.23 10.79
CA ALA A 106 8.71 -5.70 11.91
C ALA A 106 8.07 -4.35 11.55
N ALA A 107 8.83 -3.45 10.92
CA ALA A 107 8.35 -2.14 10.50
C ALA A 107 7.19 -2.22 9.50
N LEU A 108 7.29 -3.10 8.49
CA LEU A 108 6.22 -3.29 7.50
C LEU A 108 4.95 -3.85 8.15
N THR A 109 5.11 -4.78 9.09
CA THR A 109 4.00 -5.37 9.86
C THR A 109 3.29 -4.32 10.70
N ASP A 110 4.03 -3.50 11.42
CA ASP A 110 3.47 -2.44 12.27
C ASP A 110 2.88 -1.29 11.45
N MET A 111 3.46 -0.97 10.30
CA MET A 111 2.88 -0.01 9.35
C MET A 111 1.52 -0.49 8.88
N GLY A 112 1.39 -1.76 8.51
CA GLY A 112 0.10 -2.35 8.11
C GLY A 112 -0.96 -2.22 9.22
N LYS A 113 -0.61 -2.55 10.47
CA LYS A 113 -1.52 -2.39 11.62
C LYS A 113 -1.91 -0.94 11.87
N TYR A 114 -0.95 -0.01 11.74
CA TYR A 114 -1.19 1.42 11.96
C TYR A 114 -2.14 1.98 10.89
N LEU A 115 -1.83 1.76 9.62
CA LEU A 115 -2.61 2.27 8.50
C LEU A 115 -4.01 1.67 8.44
N PHE A 116 -4.17 0.39 8.79
CA PHE A 116 -5.48 -0.26 8.86
C PHE A 116 -6.43 0.38 9.88
N ARG A 117 -5.89 0.96 10.96
CA ARG A 117 -6.67 1.59 12.02
C ARG A 117 -6.97 3.06 11.73
N GLU A 118 -6.18 3.70 10.86
CA GLU A 118 -6.32 5.12 10.56
C GLU A 118 -7.46 5.37 9.58
N ARG A 119 -8.41 6.24 9.95
CA ARG A 119 -9.60 6.54 9.14
C ARG A 119 -9.55 7.89 8.44
N ARG A 120 -8.53 8.70 8.73
CA ARG A 120 -8.37 10.06 8.18
C ARG A 120 -7.60 10.09 6.86
N LEU A 121 -7.07 8.95 6.42
CA LEU A 121 -6.28 8.87 5.20
C LEU A 121 -7.19 8.98 3.97
N PRO A 122 -6.69 9.53 2.85
CA PRO A 122 -7.39 9.42 1.57
C PRO A 122 -7.58 7.94 1.19
N VAL A 123 -8.44 7.67 0.22
CA VAL A 123 -8.51 6.32 -0.38
C VAL A 123 -7.21 6.05 -1.14
N TYR A 124 -6.66 4.85 -1.00
CA TYR A 124 -5.45 4.40 -1.70
C TYR A 124 -5.47 2.87 -1.84
N ASP A 125 -4.74 2.36 -2.83
CA ASP A 125 -4.52 0.92 -3.04
C ASP A 125 -3.24 0.44 -2.35
N VAL A 126 -2.19 1.26 -2.40
CA VAL A 126 -0.85 0.92 -1.87
C VAL A 126 -0.29 2.10 -1.10
N ALA A 127 0.21 1.84 0.10
CA ALA A 127 0.98 2.81 0.87
C ALA A 127 2.48 2.49 0.79
N VAL A 128 3.28 3.52 0.55
CA VAL A 128 4.74 3.41 0.44
C VAL A 128 5.39 4.37 1.42
N ALA A 129 6.06 3.82 2.44
CA ALA A 129 6.90 4.59 3.34
C ALA A 129 8.30 4.76 2.72
N ILE A 130 8.78 5.99 2.72
CA ILE A 130 10.11 6.34 2.21
C ILE A 130 10.91 6.87 3.37
N THR A 131 12.05 6.21 3.62
CA THR A 131 12.94 6.49 4.75
C THR A 131 14.40 6.40 4.31
N LYS A 132 15.28 7.06 5.06
CA LYS A 132 16.74 6.94 4.91
C LYS A 132 17.33 5.73 5.62
N TYR A 133 16.57 5.05 6.48
CA TYR A 133 17.10 3.94 7.25
C TYR A 133 17.53 2.80 6.32
N VAL A 134 18.67 2.21 6.65
CA VAL A 134 19.15 0.98 6.01
C VAL A 134 18.25 -0.17 6.45
N TYR A 135 17.65 -0.86 5.48
CA TYR A 135 16.83 -2.03 5.77
C TYR A 135 17.71 -3.20 6.15
N ILE A 136 17.55 -3.70 7.37
CA ILE A 136 18.06 -4.99 7.78
C ILE A 136 16.93 -6.00 7.54
N VAL A 137 17.27 -7.04 6.80
CA VAL A 137 16.44 -8.24 6.68
C VAL A 137 17.24 -9.30 7.42
N GLU A 138 16.77 -9.74 8.58
CA GLU A 138 17.35 -10.96 9.14
C GLU A 138 17.04 -12.10 8.17
N THR A 139 18.10 -12.70 7.62
CA THR A 139 17.99 -13.90 6.81
C THR A 139 17.50 -15.02 7.73
N ILE A 140 16.29 -15.48 7.52
CA ILE A 140 15.77 -16.72 8.11
C ILE A 140 16.55 -17.92 7.57
#